data_AF-A0A1J9QDI5-F1
#
_entry.id   AF-A0A1J9QDI5-F1
#
_cell.length_a   1.000
_cell.length_b   1.000
_cell.length_c   1.000
_cell.angle_alpha   90.00
_cell.angle_beta   90.00
_cell.angle_gamma   90.00
#
_symmetry.space_group_name_H-M   'P 1'
#
loop_
_entity.id
_entity.type
_entity.pdbx_description
1 polymer ?
#
loop_
_entity_poly.entity_id
_entity_poly.type
_entity_poly.pdbx_seq_one_letter_code
_entity_poly.pdbx_strand_id
1 'polypeptide(L)'
;MECKPELVSSEPPEFPSVDGPFISVRLCWPPSRERVRKLNTPEEEHNALEDYIGDNGFRLEDVSAIVPLSKRQYDVAVHERVLAKFQSVTSHLKVQPFSEYDSLSINHGEGPAAAIAVEKYEAELQKGVIPGTKEWFEAQISMYKTYGSSHATPQISLSEIDDDATPTVKLLH
;
A
#
# COMPACT_ATOMS: atom_id res chain seq x y z
N MET A 1 4.80 -38.18 -49.47
CA MET A 1 5.39 -36.90 -49.04
C MET A 1 4.57 -36.43 -47.86
N GLU A 2 5.03 -36.75 -46.65
CA GLU A 2 4.39 -36.33 -45.41
C GLU A 2 4.95 -34.97 -45.00
N CYS A 3 4.08 -33.95 -44.90
CA CYS A 3 4.42 -32.69 -44.27
C CYS A 3 4.19 -32.83 -42.76
N LYS A 4 5.26 -32.87 -41.97
CA LYS A 4 5.19 -32.70 -40.52
C LYS A 4 5.08 -31.20 -40.21
N PRO A 5 4.17 -30.77 -39.32
CA PRO A 5 4.19 -29.42 -38.79
C PRO A 5 5.29 -29.30 -37.72
N GLU A 6 6.19 -28.34 -37.89
CA GLU A 6 7.10 -27.91 -36.84
C GLU A 6 6.29 -27.17 -35.77
N LEU A 7 6.25 -27.73 -34.57
CA LEU A 7 5.76 -27.06 -33.36
C LEU A 7 6.74 -25.93 -33.03
N VAL A 8 6.34 -24.69 -33.31
CA VAL A 8 7.05 -23.53 -32.79
C VAL A 8 6.79 -23.49 -31.28
N SER A 9 7.81 -23.81 -30.49
CA SER A 9 7.77 -23.69 -29.03
C SER A 9 7.85 -22.22 -28.70
N SER A 10 6.71 -21.59 -28.44
CA SER A 10 6.64 -20.23 -27.91
C SER A 10 6.92 -20.28 -26.42
N GLU A 11 8.20 -20.27 -26.04
CA GLU A 11 8.59 -19.99 -24.67
C GLU A 11 8.17 -18.55 -24.34
N PRO A 12 7.46 -18.31 -23.22
CA PRO A 12 7.13 -16.97 -22.78
C PRO A 12 8.42 -16.19 -22.47
N PRO A 13 8.44 -14.86 -22.64
CA PRO A 13 9.62 -14.06 -22.36
C PRO A 13 10.08 -14.29 -20.92
N GLU A 14 11.32 -14.75 -20.76
CA GLU A 14 11.97 -14.83 -19.45
C GLU A 14 12.12 -13.41 -18.90
N PHE A 15 11.25 -13.06 -17.96
CA PHE A 15 11.44 -11.87 -17.16
C PHE A 15 12.70 -12.08 -16.30
N PRO A 16 13.59 -11.08 -16.17
CA PRO A 16 14.78 -11.22 -15.33
C PRO A 16 14.37 -11.61 -13.91
N SER A 17 15.05 -12.61 -13.34
CA SER A 17 14.89 -12.97 -11.92
C SER A 17 15.15 -11.72 -11.09
N VAL A 18 14.10 -11.22 -10.43
CA VAL A 18 14.16 -10.04 -9.59
C VAL A 18 14.74 -10.46 -8.25
N ASP A 19 16.07 -10.51 -8.17
CA ASP A 19 16.79 -10.86 -6.94
C ASP A 19 16.78 -9.67 -5.96
N GLY A 20 15.88 -9.69 -4.99
CA GLY A 20 15.85 -8.80 -3.83
C GLY A 20 14.44 -8.48 -3.31
N PRO A 21 14.27 -8.16 -2.01
CA PRO A 21 12.97 -7.81 -1.47
C PRO A 21 12.50 -6.43 -1.97
N PHE A 22 11.19 -6.31 -2.17
CA PHE A 22 10.54 -5.01 -2.31
C PHE A 22 10.30 -4.37 -0.94
N ILE A 23 10.58 -3.09 -0.84
CA ILE A 23 10.38 -2.28 0.36
C ILE A 23 9.24 -1.29 0.09
N SER A 24 8.30 -1.20 1.03
CA SER A 24 7.17 -0.26 0.94
C SER A 24 7.63 1.17 1.23
N VAL A 25 7.29 2.10 0.34
CA VAL A 25 7.47 3.55 0.53
C VAL A 25 6.13 4.25 0.37
N ARG A 26 5.69 4.93 1.44
CA ARG A 26 4.46 5.72 1.43
C ARG A 26 4.70 7.14 0.95
N LEU A 27 3.93 7.55 -0.05
CA LEU A 27 4.02 8.85 -0.72
C LEU A 27 2.71 9.63 -0.62
N CYS A 28 2.83 10.95 -0.50
CA CYS A 28 1.76 11.92 -0.72
C CYS A 28 1.97 12.61 -2.07
N TRP A 29 1.13 12.30 -3.05
CA TRP A 29 1.25 12.78 -4.44
C TRP A 29 -0.07 13.36 -4.95
N PRO A 30 -0.08 14.47 -5.70
CA PRO A 30 1.05 15.32 -6.06
C PRO A 30 1.51 16.21 -4.89
N PRO A 31 2.72 16.80 -4.92
CA PRO A 31 3.26 17.59 -3.82
C PRO A 31 2.50 18.89 -3.53
N SER A 32 1.77 19.44 -4.50
CA SER A 32 1.11 20.74 -4.35
C SER A 32 -0.35 20.73 -4.82
N ARG A 33 -1.18 21.54 -4.15
CA ARG A 33 -2.60 21.74 -4.49
C ARG A 33 -2.80 22.30 -5.90
N GLU A 34 -1.84 23.04 -6.43
CA GLU A 34 -1.91 23.56 -7.80
C GLU A 34 -1.76 22.45 -8.85
N ARG A 35 -0.92 21.45 -8.59
CA ARG A 35 -0.84 20.25 -9.44
C ARG A 35 -2.10 19.40 -9.32
N VAL A 36 -2.71 19.31 -8.14
CA VAL A 36 -4.02 18.66 -7.95
C VAL A 36 -5.10 19.30 -8.83
N ARG A 37 -5.12 20.63 -8.98
CA ARG A 37 -6.12 21.31 -9.83
C ARG A 37 -6.01 20.97 -11.32
N LYS A 38 -4.88 20.42 -11.76
CA LYS A 38 -4.68 19.99 -13.15
C LYS A 38 -5.07 18.53 -13.38
N LEU A 39 -5.15 17.73 -12.32
CA LEU A 39 -5.47 16.31 -12.34
C LEU A 39 -6.91 16.15 -11.84
N ASN A 40 -7.83 15.89 -12.75
CA ASN A 40 -9.27 15.91 -12.49
C ASN A 40 -9.79 14.54 -12.01
N THR A 41 -9.03 13.47 -12.23
CA THR A 41 -9.44 12.09 -11.87
C THR A 41 -8.36 11.36 -11.06
N PRO A 42 -8.74 10.36 -10.24
CA PRO A 42 -7.78 9.50 -9.55
C PRO A 42 -6.85 8.73 -10.51
N GLU A 43 -7.34 8.40 -11.69
CA GLU A 43 -6.56 7.72 -12.75
C GLU A 43 -5.49 8.66 -13.33
N GLU A 44 -5.85 9.91 -13.63
CA GLU A 44 -4.86 10.91 -14.05
C GLU A 44 -3.81 11.17 -12.96
N GLU A 45 -4.21 11.16 -11.69
CA GLU A 45 -3.29 11.31 -10.55
C GLU A 45 -2.30 10.13 -10.45
N HIS A 46 -2.80 8.91 -10.64
CA HIS A 46 -1.99 7.70 -10.67
C HIS A 46 -1.01 7.70 -11.85
N ASN A 47 -1.49 7.96 -13.06
CA ASN A 47 -0.65 7.97 -14.27
C ASN A 47 0.43 9.06 -14.17
N ALA A 48 0.10 10.23 -13.61
CA ALA A 48 1.09 11.28 -13.37
C ALA A 48 2.16 10.90 -12.33
N LEU A 49 1.82 10.04 -11.35
CA LEU A 49 2.80 9.49 -10.41
C LEU A 49 3.72 8.49 -11.12
N GLU A 50 3.16 7.62 -11.96
CA GLU A 50 3.93 6.68 -12.79
C GLU A 50 4.91 7.42 -13.71
N ASP A 51 4.44 8.44 -14.42
CA ASP A 51 5.26 9.31 -15.27
C ASP A 51 6.39 9.95 -14.45
N TYR A 52 6.07 10.51 -13.28
CA TYR A 52 7.07 11.10 -12.39
C TYR A 52 8.14 10.09 -11.96
N ILE A 53 7.75 8.85 -11.65
CA ILE A 53 8.69 7.78 -11.29
C ILE A 53 9.56 7.40 -12.50
N GLY A 54 8.96 7.26 -13.68
CA GLY A 54 9.66 6.98 -14.94
C GLY A 54 10.66 8.09 -15.33
N ASP A 55 10.25 9.36 -15.23
CA ASP A 55 11.07 10.54 -15.54
C ASP A 55 12.30 10.66 -14.63
N ASN A 56 12.24 10.11 -13.42
CA ASN A 56 13.37 10.03 -12.49
C ASN A 56 14.25 8.79 -12.71
N GLY A 57 13.98 8.03 -13.78
CA GLY A 57 14.78 6.91 -14.25
C GLY A 57 14.62 5.66 -13.40
N PHE A 58 13.43 5.41 -12.87
CA PHE A 58 13.05 4.13 -12.27
C PHE A 58 12.27 3.31 -13.30
N ARG A 59 12.60 2.03 -13.44
CA ARG A 59 11.91 1.10 -14.32
C ARG A 59 10.85 0.31 -13.56
N LEU A 60 10.03 -0.44 -14.29
CA LEU A 60 9.02 -1.33 -13.69
C LEU A 60 9.63 -2.38 -12.74
N GLU A 61 10.84 -2.85 -13.02
CA GLU A 61 11.61 -3.76 -12.15
C GLU A 61 12.15 -3.09 -10.87
N ASP A 62 12.26 -1.75 -10.88
CA ASP A 62 12.69 -0.96 -9.73
C ASP A 62 11.49 -0.54 -8.86
N VAL A 63 10.34 -0.30 -9.50
CA VAL A 63 9.08 0.08 -8.87
C VAL A 63 7.96 -0.75 -9.50
N SER A 64 7.56 -1.83 -8.83
CA SER A 64 6.71 -2.86 -9.43
C SER A 64 5.24 -2.80 -9.01
N ALA A 65 4.89 -1.95 -8.05
CA ALA A 65 3.50 -1.72 -7.67
C ALA A 65 3.32 -0.31 -7.08
N ILE A 66 2.19 0.30 -7.39
CA ILE A 66 1.71 1.56 -6.81
C ILE A 66 0.28 1.32 -6.35
N VAL A 67 0.06 1.30 -5.04
CA VAL A 67 -1.24 0.99 -4.43
C VAL A 67 -1.90 2.28 -3.95
N PRO A 68 -3.00 2.73 -4.56
CA PRO A 68 -3.74 3.90 -4.10
C PRO A 68 -4.51 3.58 -2.82
N LEU A 69 -4.13 4.19 -1.71
CA LEU A 69 -4.77 3.97 -0.42
C LEU A 69 -5.92 4.93 -0.15
N SER A 70 -5.67 6.21 -0.44
CA SER A 70 -6.65 7.27 -0.31
C SER A 70 -6.35 8.36 -1.33
N LYS A 71 -7.13 9.45 -1.30
CA LYS A 71 -6.85 10.60 -2.16
C LYS A 71 -5.44 11.10 -1.87
N ARG A 72 -4.58 11.11 -2.90
CA ARG A 72 -3.20 11.57 -2.83
C ARG A 72 -2.25 10.75 -2.00
N GLN A 73 -2.63 9.55 -1.57
CA GLN A 73 -1.77 8.71 -0.74
C GLN A 73 -1.60 7.34 -1.36
N TYR A 74 -0.34 6.99 -1.57
CA TYR A 74 0.07 5.79 -2.28
C TYR A 74 1.12 5.05 -1.48
N ASP A 75 1.04 3.72 -1.47
CA ASP A 75 2.17 2.88 -1.10
C ASP A 75 2.83 2.36 -2.37
N VAL A 76 4.15 2.40 -2.42
CA VAL A 76 4.94 2.04 -3.59
C VAL A 76 5.88 0.90 -3.23
N ALA A 77 5.85 -0.18 -4.03
CA ALA A 77 6.78 -1.30 -3.90
C ALA A 77 8.08 -0.96 -4.62
N VAL A 78 9.14 -0.67 -3.86
CA VAL A 78 10.43 -0.24 -4.39
C VAL A 78 11.47 -1.33 -4.15
N HIS A 79 12.15 -1.77 -5.20
CA HIS A 79 13.20 -2.77 -5.08
C HIS A 79 14.36 -2.24 -4.21
N GLU A 80 14.86 -3.06 -3.28
CA GLU A 80 15.89 -2.66 -2.30
C GLU A 80 17.11 -2.00 -2.97
N ARG A 81 17.59 -2.58 -4.08
CA ARG A 81 18.73 -2.07 -4.89
C ARG A 81 18.63 -0.59 -5.30
N VAL A 82 17.41 -0.05 -5.49
CA VAL A 82 17.20 1.36 -5.87
C VAL A 82 16.66 2.22 -4.74
N LEU A 83 16.39 1.64 -3.57
CA LEU A 83 15.67 2.30 -2.48
C LEU A 83 16.30 3.63 -2.06
N ALA A 84 17.63 3.67 -1.93
CA ALA A 84 18.33 4.89 -1.52
C ALA A 84 18.16 6.04 -2.54
N LYS A 85 18.26 5.73 -3.85
CA LYS A 85 18.01 6.70 -4.92
C LYS A 85 16.54 7.14 -4.90
N PHE A 86 15.62 6.18 -4.78
CA PHE A 86 14.19 6.45 -4.74
C PHE A 86 13.82 7.37 -3.58
N GLN A 87 14.28 7.07 -2.38
CA GLN A 87 14.05 7.89 -1.18
C GLN A 87 14.66 9.29 -1.30
N SER A 88 15.82 9.42 -1.96
CA SER A 88 16.42 10.74 -2.21
C SER A 88 15.53 11.60 -3.10
N VAL A 89 15.10 11.06 -4.25
CA VAL A 89 14.23 11.73 -5.23
C VAL A 89 12.85 12.05 -4.64
N THR A 90 12.28 11.13 -3.86
CA THR A 90 10.91 11.22 -3.33
C THR A 90 10.86 11.73 -1.89
N SER A 91 11.97 12.19 -1.32
CA SER A 91 12.09 12.65 0.07
C SER A 91 11.02 13.68 0.46
N HIS A 92 10.71 14.60 -0.44
CA HIS A 92 9.70 15.66 -0.25
C HIS A 92 8.24 15.18 -0.36
N LEU A 93 8.01 13.92 -0.78
CA LEU A 93 6.70 13.29 -0.90
C LEU A 93 6.47 12.27 0.21
N LYS A 94 7.53 11.83 0.90
CA LYS A 94 7.47 10.72 1.83
C LYS A 94 6.58 11.05 3.02
N VAL A 95 5.68 10.13 3.36
CA VAL A 95 4.85 10.19 4.56
C VAL A 95 5.08 8.94 5.37
N GLN A 96 5.26 9.09 6.68
CA GLN A 96 5.33 7.94 7.57
C GLN A 96 3.92 7.40 7.83
N PRO A 97 3.66 6.08 7.68
CA PRO A 97 2.38 5.48 8.02
C PRO A 97 1.95 5.84 9.44
N PHE A 98 0.67 6.21 9.61
CA PHE A 98 0.06 6.57 10.90
C PHE A 98 0.69 7.79 11.58
N SER A 99 1.49 8.58 10.87
CA SER A 99 2.00 9.85 11.40
C SER A 99 0.94 10.95 11.34
N GLU A 100 1.24 12.09 11.97
CA GLU A 100 0.43 13.30 11.89
C GLU A 100 0.27 13.89 10.48
N TYR A 101 0.99 13.36 9.48
CA TYR A 101 0.88 13.73 8.07
C TYR A 101 0.22 12.65 7.21
N ASP A 102 -0.18 11.52 7.80
CA ASP A 102 -0.88 10.43 7.14
C ASP A 102 -2.36 10.78 6.98
N SER A 103 -2.74 11.24 5.78
CA SER A 103 -4.11 11.67 5.51
C SER A 103 -5.15 10.55 5.70
N LEU A 104 -4.78 9.30 5.45
CA LEU A 104 -5.67 8.16 5.66
C LEU A 104 -5.98 8.01 7.16
N SER A 105 -4.96 8.05 8.00
CA SER A 105 -5.12 7.97 9.46
C SER A 105 -5.76 9.21 10.07
N ILE A 106 -5.46 10.41 9.56
CA ILE A 106 -6.10 11.65 10.00
C ILE A 106 -7.60 11.63 9.74
N ASN A 107 -8.03 11.11 8.59
CA ASN A 107 -9.44 11.14 8.19
C ASN A 107 -10.27 10.03 8.85
N HIS A 108 -9.66 8.89 9.19
CA HIS A 108 -10.40 7.70 9.62
C HIS A 108 -10.00 7.16 11.00
N GLY A 109 -8.92 7.66 11.60
CA GLY A 109 -8.26 7.03 12.74
C GLY A 109 -7.37 5.85 12.33
N GLU A 110 -6.44 5.48 13.20
CA GLU A 110 -5.39 4.48 12.94
C GLU A 110 -5.94 3.08 12.60
N GLY A 111 -6.82 2.53 13.45
CA GLY A 111 -7.43 1.21 13.24
C GLY A 111 -8.23 1.12 11.92
N PRO A 112 -9.21 2.01 11.69
CA PRO A 112 -9.96 2.03 10.44
C PRO A 112 -9.09 2.31 9.21
N ALA A 113 -8.08 3.17 9.31
CA ALA A 113 -7.11 3.40 8.23
C ALA A 113 -6.36 2.11 7.85
N ALA A 114 -5.97 1.30 8.84
CA ALA A 114 -5.34 0.02 8.58
C ALA A 114 -6.28 -0.96 7.86
N ALA A 115 -7.56 -1.01 8.25
CA ALA A 115 -8.56 -1.83 7.57
C ALA A 115 -8.77 -1.39 6.11
N ILE A 116 -8.88 -0.08 5.84
CA ILE A 116 -8.98 0.45 4.48
C ILE A 116 -7.74 0.08 3.66
N ALA A 117 -6.54 0.18 4.23
CA ALA A 117 -5.32 -0.24 3.53
C ALA A 117 -5.39 -1.72 3.15
N VAL A 118 -5.78 -2.61 4.08
CA VAL A 118 -5.98 -4.05 3.78
C VAL A 118 -6.91 -4.25 2.59
N GLU A 119 -8.08 -3.62 2.59
CA GLU A 119 -9.05 -3.73 1.49
C GLU A 119 -8.44 -3.32 0.14
N LYS A 120 -7.61 -2.26 0.12
CA LYS A 120 -6.93 -1.81 -1.10
C LYS A 120 -5.90 -2.83 -1.59
N TYR A 121 -5.07 -3.36 -0.70
CA TYR A 121 -4.09 -4.39 -1.06
C TYR A 121 -4.77 -5.69 -1.53
N GLU A 122 -5.84 -6.12 -0.88
CA GLU A 122 -6.61 -7.30 -1.28
C GLU A 122 -7.29 -7.10 -2.64
N ALA A 123 -7.83 -5.90 -2.92
CA ALA A 123 -8.40 -5.57 -4.22
C ALA A 123 -7.37 -5.58 -5.35
N GLU A 124 -6.16 -5.05 -5.12
CA GLU A 124 -5.08 -5.10 -6.13
C GLU A 124 -4.60 -6.54 -6.36
N LEU A 125 -4.47 -7.36 -5.31
CA LEU A 125 -4.17 -8.79 -5.46
C LEU A 125 -5.19 -9.52 -6.33
N GLN A 126 -6.48 -9.19 -6.20
CA GLN A 126 -7.56 -9.81 -6.99
C GLN A 126 -7.52 -9.44 -8.48
N LYS A 127 -7.04 -8.24 -8.83
CA LYS A 127 -6.89 -7.81 -10.24
C LYS A 127 -5.74 -8.52 -10.96
N GLY A 128 -4.84 -9.14 -10.21
CA GLY A 128 -3.61 -9.72 -10.72
C GLY A 128 -2.44 -8.75 -10.53
N VAL A 129 -1.36 -9.24 -9.94
CA VAL A 129 -0.14 -8.47 -9.66
C VAL A 129 1.02 -9.00 -10.48
N ILE A 130 2.07 -8.18 -10.63
CA ILE A 130 3.28 -8.56 -11.36
C ILE A 130 3.92 -9.80 -10.69
N PRO A 131 4.42 -10.78 -11.47
CA PRO A 131 5.18 -11.89 -10.92
C PRO A 131 6.32 -11.40 -10.02
N GLY A 132 6.45 -12.00 -8.84
CA GLY A 132 7.46 -11.59 -7.84
C GLY A 132 7.01 -10.53 -6.84
N THR A 133 5.88 -9.83 -7.03
CA THR A 133 5.40 -8.85 -6.03
C THR A 133 4.38 -9.41 -5.04
N LYS A 134 3.88 -10.63 -5.24
CA LYS A 134 2.82 -11.21 -4.40
C LYS A 134 3.20 -11.26 -2.91
N GLU A 135 4.42 -11.68 -2.59
CA GLU A 135 4.91 -11.74 -1.20
C GLU A 135 4.95 -10.36 -0.55
N TRP A 136 5.25 -9.31 -1.31
CA TRP A 136 5.21 -7.94 -0.82
C TRP A 136 3.78 -7.53 -0.46
N PHE A 137 2.79 -7.80 -1.32
CA PHE A 137 1.38 -7.54 -1.02
C PHE A 137 0.92 -8.27 0.25
N GLU A 138 1.23 -9.57 0.36
CA GLU A 138 0.89 -10.39 1.53
C GLU A 138 1.55 -9.85 2.81
N ALA A 139 2.80 -9.41 2.74
CA ALA A 139 3.51 -8.78 3.85
C ALA A 139 2.85 -7.45 4.28
N GLN A 140 2.44 -6.60 3.33
CA GLN A 140 1.74 -5.35 3.64
C GLN A 140 0.38 -5.62 4.29
N ILE A 141 -0.40 -6.58 3.76
CA ILE A 141 -1.68 -6.99 4.36
C ILE A 141 -1.48 -7.47 5.79
N SER A 142 -0.48 -8.33 6.02
CA SER A 142 -0.15 -8.82 7.36
C SER A 142 0.18 -7.68 8.32
N MET A 143 1.05 -6.76 7.90
CA MET A 143 1.42 -5.57 8.69
C MET A 143 0.20 -4.72 9.07
N TYR A 144 -0.67 -4.40 8.11
CA TYR A 144 -1.87 -3.60 8.40
C TYR A 144 -2.89 -4.34 9.27
N LYS A 145 -3.05 -5.66 9.09
CA LYS A 145 -3.92 -6.48 9.97
C LYS A 145 -3.41 -6.49 11.42
N THR A 146 -2.11 -6.69 11.61
CA THR A 146 -1.49 -6.64 12.95
C THR A 146 -1.68 -5.28 13.60
N TYR A 147 -1.38 -4.20 12.86
CA TYR A 147 -1.53 -2.84 13.38
C TYR A 147 -3.00 -2.51 13.71
N GLY A 148 -3.93 -2.82 12.81
CA GLY A 148 -5.37 -2.63 13.04
C GLY A 148 -5.89 -3.38 14.26
N SER A 149 -5.35 -4.57 14.55
CA SER A 149 -5.72 -5.37 15.72
C SER A 149 -5.22 -4.76 17.02
N SER A 150 -4.03 -4.15 17.02
CA SER A 150 -3.46 -3.46 18.19
C SER A 150 -4.14 -2.11 18.51
N HIS A 151 -4.78 -1.50 17.51
CA HIS A 151 -5.48 -0.22 17.62
C HIS A 151 -7.00 -0.35 17.52
N ALA A 152 -7.52 -1.58 17.57
CA ALA A 152 -8.94 -1.82 17.71
C ALA A 152 -9.39 -1.28 19.06
N THR A 153 -10.20 -0.23 19.05
CA THR A 153 -10.88 0.21 20.27
C THR A 153 -11.73 -0.97 20.75
N PRO A 154 -11.60 -1.44 22.00
CA PRO A 154 -12.51 -2.45 22.51
C PRO A 154 -13.92 -1.92 22.34
N GLN A 155 -14.73 -2.64 21.56
CA GLN A 155 -16.16 -2.45 21.54
C GLN A 155 -16.63 -2.78 22.96
N ILE A 156 -16.75 -1.78 23.82
CA ILE A 156 -17.57 -1.91 25.01
C ILE A 156 -18.99 -2.03 24.47
N SER A 157 -19.47 -3.26 24.31
CA SER A 157 -20.88 -3.51 24.12
C SER A 157 -21.63 -2.84 25.26
N LEU A 158 -22.42 -1.82 24.96
CA LEU A 158 -23.34 -1.16 25.88
C LEU A 158 -24.53 -2.06 26.29
N SER A 159 -24.40 -3.39 26.17
CA SER A 159 -25.44 -4.34 26.53
C SER A 159 -25.36 -4.82 27.99
N GLU A 160 -24.45 -4.29 28.82
CA GLU A 160 -24.32 -4.64 30.24
C GLU A 160 -24.23 -3.40 31.14
N ILE A 161 -24.98 -2.34 30.82
CA ILE A 161 -25.35 -1.38 31.86
C ILE A 161 -26.67 -1.88 32.44
N ASP A 162 -26.57 -2.83 33.39
CA ASP A 162 -27.65 -3.03 34.35
C ASP A 162 -27.79 -1.73 35.14
N ASP A 163 -28.91 -1.03 34.93
CA ASP A 163 -29.44 -0.07 35.89
C ASP A 163 -29.55 -0.78 37.25
N ASP A 164 -28.86 -0.26 38.25
CA ASP A 164 -28.85 -0.72 39.67
C ASP A 164 -27.70 -1.65 40.10
N ALA A 165 -26.49 -1.11 40.26
CA ALA A 165 -25.59 -1.60 41.31
C ALA A 165 -24.54 -0.57 41.71
N THR A 166 -24.62 -0.10 42.95
CA THR A 166 -23.62 0.74 43.63
C THR A 166 -22.24 0.05 43.63
N PRO A 167 -21.13 0.71 43.25
CA PRO A 167 -19.82 0.07 43.21
C PRO A 167 -19.26 -0.10 44.63
N THR A 168 -19.16 -1.35 45.11
CA THR A 168 -18.39 -1.69 46.30
C THR A 168 -16.95 -2.00 45.90
N VAL A 169 -16.02 -1.12 46.27
CA VAL A 169 -14.58 -1.35 46.15
C VAL A 169 -14.14 -2.36 47.21
N LYS A 170 -13.58 -3.50 46.80
CA LYS A 170 -12.80 -4.38 47.69
C LYS A 170 -11.31 -4.27 47.32
N LEU A 171 -10.54 -3.63 48.20
CA LEU A 171 -9.09 -3.80 48.24
C LEU A 171 -8.77 -5.21 48.77
N LEU A 172 -7.98 -5.97 48.01
CA LEU A 172 -7.37 -7.21 48.48
C LEU A 172 -5.98 -6.90 49.03
N HIS A 173 -5.74 -7.30 50.28
CA HIS A 173 -4.42 -7.43 50.91
C HIS A 173 -3.78 -8.76 50.50
#